data_AF-A0A2V7MR12-F1
#
_entry.id   AF-A0A2V7MR12-F1
#
_cell.length_a   1.000
_cell.length_b   1.000
_cell.length_c   1.000
_cell.angle_alpha   90.00
_cell.angle_beta   90.00
_cell.angle_gamma   90.00
#
_symmetry.space_group_name_H-M   'P 1'
#
loop_
_entity.id
_entity.type
_entity.pdbx_description
1 polymer ?
#
loop_
_entity_poly.entity_id
_entity_poly.type
_entity_poly.pdbx_seq_one_letter_code
_entity_poly.pdbx_strand_id
1 'polypeptide(L)'
;MNRTIAILALVITACGRGAGGSSGSPTCGIAAIAGPALITNQLGNARAVLTDPPRGVPDSLPALILQQKSRDFGAVIVTRDAEGKVSMLYRGNGFPARGYGLLVVDDTSQRAMGVMVLDQEEPQRHPAIGSIIGGGSALSLYGVRVDWASVSNSRCPLFSPPTTS
;
A
#
# COMPACT_ATOMS: atom_id res chain seq x y z
N MET A 1 58.72 -19.69 -28.28
CA MET A 1 57.92 -18.59 -28.85
C MET A 1 56.49 -18.74 -28.34
N ASN A 2 55.95 -17.64 -27.86
CA ASN A 2 54.88 -17.55 -26.87
C ASN A 2 53.51 -17.29 -27.52
N ARG A 3 52.47 -17.75 -26.80
CA ARG A 3 51.11 -17.16 -26.72
C ARG A 3 50.17 -17.36 -27.91
N THR A 4 49.27 -18.32 -27.75
CA THR A 4 47.92 -18.27 -28.33
C THR A 4 46.92 -18.51 -27.21
N ILE A 5 46.61 -17.42 -26.50
CA ILE A 5 45.49 -17.34 -25.56
C ILE A 5 44.24 -17.22 -26.41
N ALA A 6 43.48 -18.30 -26.52
CA ALA A 6 42.14 -18.27 -27.09
C ALA A 6 41.23 -17.50 -26.13
N ILE A 7 40.91 -16.27 -26.52
CA ILE A 7 40.01 -15.37 -25.79
C ILE A 7 38.60 -15.97 -25.87
N LEU A 8 38.14 -16.51 -24.74
CA LEU A 8 36.77 -16.91 -24.51
C LEU A 8 35.92 -15.62 -24.47
N ALA A 9 35.27 -15.29 -25.59
CA ALA A 9 34.36 -14.17 -25.68
C ALA A 9 33.08 -14.48 -24.88
N LEU A 10 33.02 -13.97 -23.64
CA LEU A 10 31.83 -13.98 -22.81
C LEU A 10 30.80 -13.05 -23.45
N VAL A 11 29.78 -13.62 -24.09
CA VAL A 11 28.60 -12.90 -24.58
C VAL A 11 27.72 -12.60 -23.37
N ILE A 12 27.91 -11.44 -22.75
CA ILE A 12 26.93 -10.85 -21.83
C ILE A 12 26.05 -9.92 -22.66
N THR A 13 25.12 -10.47 -23.42
CA THR A 13 23.99 -9.68 -23.95
C THR A 13 23.10 -9.34 -22.76
N ALA A 14 23.40 -8.23 -22.10
CA ALA A 14 22.47 -7.57 -21.20
C ALA A 14 21.21 -7.27 -22.01
N CYS A 15 20.11 -7.96 -21.71
CA CYS A 15 18.77 -7.64 -22.18
C CYS A 15 18.34 -6.30 -21.60
N GLY A 16 18.89 -5.21 -22.12
CA GLY A 16 18.34 -3.88 -22.02
C GLY A 16 17.35 -3.69 -23.17
N ARG A 17 16.05 -3.83 -22.90
CA ARG A 17 14.95 -3.18 -23.62
C ARG A 17 13.60 -3.65 -23.05
N GLY A 18 12.95 -2.77 -22.31
CA GLY A 18 11.56 -2.89 -21.88
C GLY A 18 11.11 -1.56 -21.28
N ALA A 19 10.38 -0.79 -22.06
CA ALA A 19 9.90 0.55 -21.72
C ALA A 19 8.81 0.51 -20.64
N GLY A 20 8.79 1.52 -19.75
CA GLY A 20 7.63 1.86 -18.92
C GLY A 20 7.78 1.59 -17.41
N GLY A 21 7.97 2.67 -16.64
CA GLY A 21 7.70 2.88 -15.21
C GLY A 21 7.88 1.73 -14.20
N SER A 22 8.86 1.84 -13.30
CA SER A 22 8.96 1.23 -11.94
C SER A 22 8.52 -0.23 -11.70
N SER A 23 8.25 -1.03 -12.73
CA SER A 23 7.55 -2.32 -12.65
C SER A 23 8.44 -3.53 -12.92
N GLY A 24 9.76 -3.35 -13.05
CA GLY A 24 10.65 -4.40 -13.55
C GLY A 24 11.92 -4.69 -12.73
N SER A 25 12.17 -3.97 -11.63
CA SER A 25 13.35 -4.25 -10.79
C SER A 25 13.02 -5.30 -9.72
N PRO A 26 13.91 -6.29 -9.47
CA PRO A 26 13.73 -7.26 -8.38
C PRO A 26 13.52 -6.57 -7.02
N THR A 27 14.13 -5.40 -6.82
CA THR A 27 14.01 -4.61 -5.61
C THR A 27 12.62 -4.02 -5.40
N CYS A 28 11.95 -3.55 -6.46
CA CYS A 28 10.57 -3.08 -6.36
C CYS A 28 9.59 -4.24 -6.14
N GLY A 29 9.86 -5.42 -6.71
CA GLY A 29 9.08 -6.63 -6.45
C GLY A 29 9.11 -7.06 -4.98
N ILE A 30 10.30 -7.02 -4.34
CA ILE A 30 10.44 -7.32 -2.91
C ILE A 30 9.74 -6.23 -2.06
N ALA A 31 9.97 -4.95 -2.38
CA ALA A 31 9.35 -3.84 -1.65
C ALA A 31 7.80 -3.88 -1.70
N ALA A 32 7.23 -4.30 -2.84
CA ALA A 32 5.80 -4.46 -3.03
C ALA A 32 5.14 -5.46 -2.07
N ILE A 33 5.90 -6.41 -1.51
CA ILE A 33 5.42 -7.43 -0.58
C ILE A 33 5.83 -7.08 0.85
N ALA A 34 7.08 -6.64 1.04
CA ALA A 34 7.64 -6.33 2.36
C ALA A 34 6.90 -5.15 3.02
N GLY A 35 6.63 -4.08 2.28
CA GLY A 35 5.95 -2.90 2.81
C GLY A 35 4.59 -3.24 3.45
N PRO A 36 3.65 -3.85 2.70
CA PRO A 36 2.39 -4.30 3.25
C PRO A 36 2.51 -5.21 4.48
N ALA A 37 3.41 -6.20 4.43
CA ALA A 37 3.58 -7.14 5.53
C ALA A 37 4.11 -6.47 6.81
N LEU A 38 5.03 -5.51 6.67
CA LEU A 38 5.54 -4.75 7.81
C LEU A 38 4.45 -3.87 8.42
N ILE A 39 3.59 -3.27 7.59
CA ILE A 39 2.46 -2.45 8.05
C ILE A 39 1.43 -3.31 8.78
N THR A 40 1.03 -4.46 8.21
CA THR A 40 0.06 -5.34 8.88
C THR A 40 0.61 -5.92 10.18
N ASN A 41 1.92 -6.21 10.24
CA ASN A 41 2.57 -6.65 11.46
C ASN A 41 2.50 -5.60 12.60
N GLN A 42 2.43 -4.31 12.28
CA GLN A 42 2.25 -3.25 13.29
C GLN A 42 0.89 -3.31 13.99
N LEU A 43 -0.12 -4.00 13.45
CA LEU A 43 -1.38 -4.22 14.16
C LEU A 43 -1.19 -5.03 15.46
N GLY A 44 -0.15 -5.86 15.54
CA GLY A 44 0.23 -6.56 16.77
C GLY A 44 0.81 -5.63 17.85
N ASN A 45 1.16 -4.39 17.51
CA ASN A 45 1.67 -3.39 18.44
C ASN A 45 0.55 -2.42 18.85
N ALA A 46 0.04 -2.58 20.08
CA ALA A 46 -1.07 -1.78 20.59
C ALA A 46 -0.83 -0.26 20.56
N ARG A 47 0.43 0.22 20.58
CA ARG A 47 0.74 1.66 20.48
C ARG A 47 0.67 2.20 19.06
N ALA A 48 0.91 1.34 18.08
CA ALA A 48 0.84 1.69 16.67
C ALA A 48 -0.60 1.85 16.20
N VAL A 49 -1.54 1.13 16.79
CA VAL A 49 -2.96 1.20 16.38
C VAL A 49 -3.61 2.52 16.80
N LEU A 50 -4.40 3.09 15.89
CA LEU A 50 -5.20 4.28 16.14
C LEU A 50 -6.55 3.89 16.75
N THR A 51 -6.94 4.58 17.82
CA THR A 51 -8.26 4.46 18.44
C THR A 51 -9.25 5.48 17.88
N ASP A 52 -8.73 6.58 17.36
CA ASP A 52 -9.48 7.71 16.85
C ASP A 52 -8.96 8.08 15.45
N PRO A 53 -9.82 8.64 14.59
CA PRO A 53 -9.39 9.13 13.30
C PRO A 53 -8.31 10.21 13.44
N PRO A 54 -7.23 10.17 12.66
CA PRO A 54 -6.21 11.22 12.68
C PRO A 54 -6.80 12.56 12.24
N ARG A 55 -6.27 13.66 12.77
CA ARG A 55 -6.69 15.01 12.36
C ARG A 55 -6.01 15.40 11.05
N GLY A 56 -6.68 16.20 10.23
CA GLY A 56 -6.09 16.73 8.99
C GLY A 56 -5.86 15.67 7.91
N VAL A 57 -6.69 14.63 7.87
CA VAL A 57 -6.70 13.69 6.75
C VAL A 57 -7.03 14.46 5.46
N PRO A 58 -6.23 14.33 4.39
CA PRO A 58 -6.53 14.96 3.11
C PRO A 58 -7.85 14.49 2.50
N ASP A 59 -8.49 15.32 1.68
CA ASP A 59 -9.76 14.99 1.00
C ASP A 59 -9.65 13.79 0.05
N SER A 60 -8.43 13.48 -0.40
CA SER A 60 -8.13 12.32 -1.24
C SER A 60 -6.81 11.69 -0.83
N LEU A 61 -6.77 10.37 -0.79
CA LEU A 61 -5.57 9.59 -0.49
C LEU A 61 -5.39 8.48 -1.52
N PRO A 62 -4.14 8.09 -1.83
CA PRO A 62 -3.91 6.94 -2.66
C PRO A 62 -4.33 5.66 -1.91
N ALA A 63 -4.81 4.69 -2.67
CA ALA A 63 -5.31 3.43 -2.14
C ALA A 63 -4.66 2.23 -2.83
N LEU A 64 -4.48 1.17 -2.05
CA LEU A 64 -3.87 -0.07 -2.48
C LEU A 64 -4.76 -1.25 -2.05
N ILE A 65 -5.27 -2.00 -3.02
CA ILE A 65 -5.97 -3.25 -2.78
C ILE A 65 -4.95 -4.39 -2.78
N LEU A 66 -5.01 -5.23 -1.74
CA LEU A 66 -4.21 -6.43 -1.59
C LEU A 66 -5.15 -7.64 -1.50
N GLN A 67 -5.17 -8.40 -2.59
CA GLN A 67 -5.85 -9.68 -2.69
C GLN A 67 -4.80 -10.80 -2.82
N GLN A 68 -5.21 -12.04 -2.58
CA GLN A 68 -4.29 -13.19 -2.62
C GLN A 68 -3.53 -13.35 -3.95
N LYS A 69 -4.11 -12.88 -5.06
CA LYS A 69 -3.59 -13.09 -6.42
C LYS A 69 -3.41 -11.80 -7.22
N SER A 70 -3.82 -10.66 -6.68
CA SER A 70 -3.87 -9.39 -7.40
C SER A 70 -3.55 -8.23 -6.48
N ARG A 71 -3.02 -7.19 -7.10
CA ARG A 71 -2.69 -5.92 -6.48
C ARG A 71 -3.22 -4.83 -7.38
N ASP A 72 -4.16 -4.04 -6.87
CA ASP A 72 -4.78 -2.95 -7.63
C ASP A 72 -4.56 -1.63 -6.91
N PHE A 73 -4.37 -0.56 -7.68
CA PHE A 73 -4.21 0.79 -7.16
C PHE A 73 -5.46 1.62 -7.47
N GLY A 74 -5.73 2.57 -6.60
CA GLY A 74 -6.80 3.52 -6.77
C GLY A 74 -6.61 4.74 -5.89
N ALA A 75 -7.71 5.44 -5.63
CA ALA A 75 -7.77 6.51 -4.64
C ALA A 75 -8.96 6.29 -3.71
N VAL A 76 -8.92 6.89 -2.54
CA VAL A 76 -10.10 7.07 -1.70
C VAL A 76 -10.41 8.55 -1.59
N ILE A 77 -11.69 8.88 -1.68
CA ILE A 77 -12.19 10.20 -1.33
C ILE A 77 -12.63 10.16 0.12
N VAL A 78 -12.11 11.05 0.94
CA VAL A 78 -12.41 11.11 2.36
C VAL A 78 -13.68 11.90 2.56
N THR A 79 -14.63 11.28 3.24
CA THR A 79 -15.94 11.82 3.56
C THR A 79 -16.21 11.63 5.06
N ARG A 80 -17.40 12.03 5.50
CA ARG A 80 -17.90 11.75 6.84
C ARG A 80 -19.26 11.06 6.73
N ASP A 81 -19.53 10.13 7.64
CA ASP A 81 -20.86 9.55 7.79
C ASP A 81 -21.81 10.49 8.56
N ALA A 82 -23.05 10.05 8.76
CA ALA A 82 -24.08 10.82 9.46
C ALA A 82 -23.71 11.08 10.93
N GLU A 83 -22.90 10.21 11.52
CA GLU A 83 -22.37 10.32 12.88
C GLU A 83 -21.08 11.16 12.95
N GLY A 84 -20.60 11.69 11.82
CA GLY A 84 -19.40 12.52 11.72
C GLY A 84 -18.07 11.75 11.76
N LYS A 85 -18.12 10.41 11.79
CA LYS A 85 -16.95 9.53 11.72
C LYS A 85 -16.39 9.51 10.30
N VAL A 86 -15.15 9.06 10.18
CA VAL A 86 -14.49 8.97 8.89
C VAL A 86 -15.14 7.90 8.03
N SER A 87 -15.55 8.28 6.83
CA SER A 87 -15.96 7.37 5.78
C SER A 87 -15.10 7.63 4.56
N MET A 88 -14.75 6.59 3.80
CA MET A 88 -13.86 6.71 2.65
C MET A 88 -14.51 6.05 1.44
N LEU A 89 -14.63 6.75 0.32
CA LEU A 89 -15.15 6.20 -0.91
C LEU A 89 -14.00 5.79 -1.84
N TYR A 90 -13.82 4.50 -2.06
CA TYR A 90 -12.83 3.97 -2.98
C TYR A 90 -13.20 4.24 -4.44
N ARG A 91 -12.20 4.66 -5.21
CA ARG A 91 -12.23 4.94 -6.64
C ARG A 91 -11.17 4.06 -7.31
N GLY A 92 -11.62 3.00 -7.94
CA GLY A 92 -10.79 2.04 -8.65
C GLY A 92 -11.50 0.71 -8.83
N ASN A 93 -10.78 -0.27 -9.35
CA ASN A 93 -11.26 -1.64 -9.51
C ASN A 93 -10.77 -2.53 -8.35
N GLY A 94 -11.27 -3.76 -8.28
CA GLY A 94 -10.75 -4.79 -7.38
C GLY A 94 -11.20 -4.67 -5.92
N PHE A 95 -12.09 -3.74 -5.57
CA PHE A 95 -12.55 -3.62 -4.19
C PHE A 95 -13.21 -4.93 -3.71
N PRO A 96 -12.73 -5.53 -2.60
CA PRO A 96 -13.21 -6.84 -2.17
C PRO A 96 -14.57 -6.74 -1.46
N ALA A 97 -15.35 -7.83 -1.52
CA ALA A 97 -16.64 -7.92 -0.84
C ALA A 97 -16.52 -8.12 0.68
N ARG A 98 -15.33 -8.47 1.17
CA ARG A 98 -15.02 -8.69 2.58
C ARG A 98 -13.60 -8.22 2.90
N GLY A 99 -13.31 -8.12 4.19
CA GLY A 99 -12.01 -7.73 4.70
C GLY A 99 -12.06 -6.37 5.38
N TYR A 100 -10.96 -5.63 5.37
CA TYR A 100 -10.89 -4.34 6.06
C TYR A 100 -9.99 -3.34 5.35
N GLY A 101 -10.26 -2.06 5.60
CA GLY A 101 -9.38 -0.95 5.26
C GLY A 101 -8.40 -0.66 6.38
N LEU A 102 -7.20 -0.23 6.02
CA LEU A 102 -6.14 0.15 6.92
C LEU A 102 -5.56 1.50 6.48
N LEU A 103 -5.90 2.56 7.22
CA LEU A 103 -5.32 3.89 7.07
C LEU A 103 -3.90 3.88 7.64
N VAL A 104 -2.93 4.16 6.78
CA VAL A 104 -1.51 4.20 7.14
C VAL A 104 -1.12 5.63 7.44
N VAL A 105 -0.63 5.87 8.65
CA VAL A 105 -0.17 7.18 9.13
C VAL A 105 1.32 7.09 9.40
N ASP A 106 2.08 8.07 8.92
CA ASP A 106 3.48 8.21 9.28
C ASP A 106 3.59 8.69 10.73
N ASP A 107 4.30 7.93 11.57
CA ASP A 107 4.49 8.23 12.98
C ASP A 107 5.30 9.53 13.17
N THR A 108 6.21 9.84 12.24
CA THR A 108 7.07 11.03 12.36
C THR A 108 6.31 12.31 12.06
N SER A 109 5.62 12.36 10.90
CA SER A 109 4.90 13.57 10.46
C SER A 109 3.44 13.63 10.89
N GLN A 110 2.90 12.54 11.45
CA GLN A 110 1.48 12.36 11.76
C GLN A 110 0.55 12.56 10.54
N ARG A 111 1.08 12.34 9.33
CA ARG A 111 0.33 12.50 8.08
C ARG A 111 -0.23 11.16 7.61
N ALA A 112 -1.45 11.19 7.09
CA ALA A 112 -2.03 10.06 6.38
C ALA A 112 -1.29 9.87 5.04
N MET A 113 -0.74 8.67 4.84
CA MET A 113 0.08 8.32 3.69
C MET A 113 -0.72 7.62 2.59
N GLY A 114 -1.76 6.89 2.98
CA GLY A 114 -2.63 6.16 2.06
C GLY A 114 -3.46 5.11 2.79
N VAL A 115 -4.27 4.38 2.03
CA VAL A 115 -5.13 3.31 2.57
C VAL A 115 -4.83 1.99 1.89
N MET A 116 -4.62 0.96 2.68
CA MET A 116 -4.57 -0.42 2.20
C MET A 116 -5.92 -1.09 2.42
N VAL A 117 -6.41 -1.86 1.46
CA VAL A 117 -7.60 -2.71 1.63
C VAL A 117 -7.15 -4.15 1.50
N LEU A 118 -7.41 -4.95 2.54
CA LEU A 118 -6.95 -6.33 2.63
C LEU A 118 -8.15 -7.27 2.60
N ASP A 119 -8.14 -8.25 1.71
CA ASP A 119 -9.06 -9.40 1.75
C ASP A 119 -8.57 -10.44 2.77
N GLN A 120 -8.58 -10.03 4.04
CA GLN A 120 -8.17 -10.81 5.20
C GLN A 120 -9.17 -10.60 6.35
N GLU A 121 -9.10 -11.46 7.36
CA GLU A 121 -9.94 -11.31 8.55
C GLU A 121 -9.61 -10.03 9.31
N GLU A 122 -10.64 -9.40 9.89
CA GLU A 122 -10.48 -8.13 10.59
C GLU A 122 -9.57 -8.29 11.84
N PRO A 123 -8.75 -7.28 12.15
CA PRO A 123 -7.90 -7.31 13.33
C PRO A 123 -8.74 -7.34 14.61
N GLN A 124 -8.61 -8.41 15.40
CA GLN A 124 -9.36 -8.57 16.64
C GLN A 124 -8.93 -7.57 17.72
N ARG A 125 -9.89 -7.09 18.52
CA ARG A 125 -9.66 -6.21 19.69
C ARG A 125 -9.15 -4.80 19.37
N HIS A 126 -9.20 -4.38 18.12
CA HIS A 126 -8.91 -3.00 17.72
C HIS A 126 -10.23 -2.28 17.37
N PRO A 127 -10.39 -1.00 17.74
CA PRO A 127 -11.56 -0.24 17.33
C PRO A 127 -11.44 0.18 15.86
N ALA A 128 -12.53 0.03 15.11
CA ALA A 128 -12.63 0.66 13.80
C ALA A 128 -12.75 2.19 13.99
N ILE A 129 -11.95 2.94 13.24
CA ILE A 129 -11.96 4.41 13.23
C ILE A 129 -12.95 4.96 12.20
N GLY A 130 -13.54 4.10 11.38
CA GLY A 130 -14.44 4.53 10.32
C GLY A 130 -14.86 3.39 9.40
N SER A 131 -15.20 3.74 8.17
CA SER A 131 -15.54 2.81 7.10
C SER A 131 -14.86 3.17 5.78
N ILE A 132 -14.67 2.16 4.92
CA ILE A 132 -14.31 2.33 3.52
C ILE A 132 -15.34 1.62 2.64
N ILE A 133 -15.82 2.30 1.61
CA ILE A 133 -16.93 1.89 0.75
C ILE A 133 -16.42 1.79 -0.68
N GLY A 134 -16.73 0.69 -1.36
CA GLY A 134 -16.36 0.45 -2.75
C GLY A 134 -17.00 -0.82 -3.27
N GLY A 135 -17.17 -0.94 -4.59
CA GLY A 135 -17.68 -2.18 -5.20
C GLY A 135 -19.03 -2.69 -4.64
N GLY A 136 -19.87 -1.79 -4.11
CA GLY A 136 -21.14 -2.15 -3.47
C GLY A 136 -21.05 -2.69 -2.04
N SER A 137 -19.86 -2.70 -1.43
CA SER A 137 -19.62 -3.18 -0.06
C SER A 137 -19.06 -2.07 0.82
N ALA A 138 -19.31 -2.16 2.13
CA ALA A 138 -18.71 -1.30 3.14
C ALA A 138 -17.87 -2.17 4.09
N LEU A 139 -16.61 -1.80 4.29
CA LEU A 139 -15.66 -2.50 5.15
C LEU A 139 -15.24 -1.60 6.31
N SER A 140 -14.91 -2.20 7.45
CA SER A 140 -14.38 -1.47 8.60
C SER A 140 -13.03 -0.83 8.24
N LEU A 141 -12.82 0.42 8.68
CA LEU A 141 -11.55 1.11 8.54
C LEU A 141 -10.81 1.14 9.88
N TYR A 142 -9.59 0.62 9.89
CA TYR A 142 -8.66 0.68 11.01
C TYR A 142 -7.53 1.66 10.71
N GLY A 143 -6.82 2.11 11.74
CA GLY A 143 -5.68 3.01 11.57
C GLY A 143 -4.42 2.46 12.21
N VAL A 144 -3.28 2.66 11.57
CA VAL A 144 -1.98 2.25 12.09
C VAL A 144 -0.92 3.32 11.84
N ARG A 145 -0.07 3.53 12.84
CA ARG A 145 1.15 4.35 12.77
C ARG A 145 2.33 3.48 12.40
N VAL A 146 3.10 3.92 11.43
CA VAL A 146 4.32 3.26 10.96
C VAL A 146 5.41 4.30 10.83
N ASP A 147 6.66 3.91 11.05
CA ASP A 147 7.78 4.70 10.52
C ASP A 147 7.77 4.56 9.00
N TRP A 148 7.33 5.61 8.30
CA TRP A 148 7.12 5.55 6.85
C TRP A 148 8.39 5.16 6.08
N ALA A 149 9.56 5.63 6.54
CA ALA A 149 10.83 5.34 5.90
C ALA A 149 11.20 3.85 5.98
N SER A 150 10.66 3.11 6.96
CA SER A 150 10.89 1.67 7.12
C SER A 150 10.01 0.79 6.22
N VAL A 151 8.86 1.31 5.77
CA VAL A 151 7.86 0.52 5.02
C VAL A 151 7.70 0.92 3.56
N SER A 152 8.27 2.05 3.14
CA SER A 152 8.16 2.57 1.77
C SER A 152 9.51 3.10 1.28
N ASN A 153 9.81 2.84 0.00
CA ASN A 153 11.04 3.29 -0.64
C ASN A 153 10.73 4.35 -1.70
N SER A 154 11.47 5.46 -1.74
CA SER A 154 11.23 6.52 -2.73
C SER A 154 11.37 6.06 -4.20
N ARG A 155 12.16 5.01 -4.46
CA ARG A 155 12.32 4.39 -5.78
C ARG A 155 11.20 3.39 -6.10
N CYS A 156 10.59 2.82 -5.07
CA CYS A 156 9.54 1.81 -5.16
C CYS A 156 8.44 2.16 -4.15
N PRO A 157 7.66 3.24 -4.39
CA PRO A 157 6.71 3.73 -3.42
C PRO A 157 5.60 2.69 -3.19
N LEU A 158 5.20 2.53 -1.93
CA LEU A 158 4.13 1.60 -1.58
C LEU A 158 2.79 2.01 -2.23
N PHE A 159 2.47 3.29 -2.20
CA PHE A 159 1.32 3.86 -2.85
C PHE A 159 1.75 4.52 -4.15
N SER A 160 1.18 4.08 -5.26
CA SER A 160 1.31 4.78 -6.53
C SER A 160 0.27 5.89 -6.61
N PRO A 161 0.56 7.01 -7.27
CA PRO A 161 -0.48 7.98 -7.62
C PRO A 161 -1.57 7.28 -8.44
N PRO A 162 -2.84 7.68 -8.29
CA PRO A 162 -3.94 7.06 -9.01
C PRO A 162 -3.68 7.18 -10.52
N THR A 163 -3.74 6.06 -11.23
CA THR A 163 -3.67 6.07 -12.71
C THR A 163 -4.95 6.73 -13.21
N THR A 164 -4.86 7.98 -13.67
CA THR A 164 -5.94 8.63 -14.40
C THR A 164 -6.09 7.91 -15.74
N SER A 165 -7.02 6.99 -15.84
CA SER A 165 -7.48 6.41 -17.11
C SER A 165 -8.81 7.02 -17.51
#